data_AF-A0A951PUS4-F1
#
_entry.id   AF-A0A951PUS4-F1
#
_cell.length_a   1.000
_cell.length_b   1.000
_cell.length_c   1.000
_cell.angle_alpha   90.00
_cell.angle_beta   90.00
_cell.angle_gamma   90.00
#
_symmetry.space_group_name_H-M   'P 1'
#
loop_
_entity.id
_entity.type
_entity.pdbx_description
1 polymer ?
#
loop_
_entity_poly.entity_id
_entity_poly.type
_entity_poly.pdbx_seq_one_letter_code
_entity_poly.pdbx_strand_id
1 'polypeptide(L)' 'MEQKINCAEACVNGCVLGDKCPNIEFREAAAQFIEETSLDKMLELAEERLRKKMSEPPKWVFPEDP' A
#
# COMPACT_ATOMS: atom_id res chain seq x y z
N MET A 1 11.28 -11.75 -17.56
CA MET A 1 9.81 -11.58 -17.59
C MET A 1 9.41 -11.01 -16.26
N GLU A 2 9.07 -9.72 -16.20
CA GLU A 2 8.41 -9.15 -15.02
C GLU A 2 7.15 -9.97 -14.76
N GLN A 3 7.08 -10.61 -13.59
CA GLN A 3 5.87 -11.31 -13.19
C GLN A 3 4.80 -10.26 -12.94
N LYS A 4 3.79 -10.22 -13.82
CA LYS A 4 2.62 -9.36 -13.65
C LYS A 4 1.76 -9.92 -12.51
N ILE A 5 2.15 -9.61 -11.27
CA ILE A 5 1.46 -10.01 -10.05
C ILE A 5 0.67 -8.83 -9.50
N ASN A 6 -0.62 -9.03 -9.23
CA ASN A 6 -1.40 -8.05 -8.48
C ASN A 6 -0.99 -8.11 -7.00
N CYS A 7 -0.03 -7.28 -6.62
CA CYS A 7 0.50 -7.25 -5.25
C CYS A 7 -0.58 -6.96 -4.21
N ALA A 8 -1.63 -6.20 -4.57
CA ALA A 8 -2.72 -5.84 -3.66
C ALA A 8 -3.59 -7.06 -3.26
N GLU A 9 -3.66 -8.08 -4.13
CA GLU A 9 -4.38 -9.33 -3.84
C GLU A 9 -3.43 -10.40 -3.32
N ALA A 10 -2.34 -10.65 -4.04
CA ALA A 10 -1.46 -11.80 -3.77
C ALA A 10 -0.58 -11.62 -2.53
N CYS A 11 -0.19 -10.38 -2.20
CA CYS A 11 0.73 -10.09 -1.10
C CYS A 11 0.03 -9.47 0.12
N VAL A 12 -1.31 -9.51 0.20
CA VAL A 12 -2.09 -8.85 1.26
C VAL A 12 -1.71 -9.33 2.67
N ASN A 13 -1.28 -10.59 2.79
CA ASN A 13 -0.85 -11.20 4.06
C ASN A 13 0.68 -11.33 4.20
N GLY A 14 1.44 -10.71 3.29
CA GLY A 14 2.90 -10.80 3.26
C GLY A 14 3.45 -11.15 1.87
N CYS A 15 4.76 -10.95 1.69
CA CYS A 15 5.42 -11.15 0.40
C CYS A 15 5.45 -12.63 0.01
N VAL A 16 4.84 -12.99 -1.12
CA VAL A 16 4.79 -14.38 -1.63
C VAL A 16 5.97 -14.76 -2.53
N LEU A 17 6.65 -13.77 -3.11
CA LEU A 17 7.76 -13.99 -4.07
C LEU A 17 9.15 -13.88 -3.45
N GLY A 18 9.25 -13.48 -2.18
CA GLY A 18 10.53 -13.24 -1.49
C GLY A 18 11.41 -12.26 -2.27
N ASP A 19 12.64 -12.68 -2.58
CA ASP A 19 13.63 -11.87 -3.30
C ASP A 19 13.28 -11.59 -4.78
N LYS A 20 12.22 -12.21 -5.31
CA LYS A 20 11.72 -11.95 -6.67
C LYS A 20 10.60 -10.92 -6.70
N CYS A 21 10.36 -10.20 -5.60
CA CYS A 21 9.38 -9.13 -5.55
C CYS A 21 9.70 -8.05 -6.60
N PRO A 22 8.75 -7.65 -7.47
CA PRO A 22 8.99 -6.58 -8.45
C PRO A 22 9.26 -5.22 -7.77
N ASN A 23 8.84 -5.06 -6.52
CA ASN A 23 8.99 -3.84 -5.72
C ASN A 23 10.13 -3.94 -4.69
N ILE A 24 11.12 -4.81 -4.90
CA ILE A 24 12.17 -5.10 -3.91
C ILE A 24 13.02 -3.87 -3.55
N GLU A 25 13.17 -2.92 -4.48
CA GLU A 25 13.92 -1.68 -4.27
C GLU A 25 13.33 -0.81 -3.14
N PHE A 26 12.02 -0.91 -2.88
CA PHE A 26 11.35 -0.15 -1.83
C PHE A 26 11.43 -0.80 -0.45
N ARG A 27 12.00 -2.01 -0.35
CA ARG A 27 12.05 -2.77 0.91
C ARG A 27 12.78 -2.01 2.02
N GLU A 28 13.93 -1.42 1.69
CA GLU A 28 14.76 -0.70 2.66
C GLU A 28 14.06 0.57 3.17
N ALA A 29 13.50 1.37 2.25
CA ALA A 29 12.73 2.55 2.62
C ALA A 29 11.50 2.22 3.48
N ALA A 30 10.80 1.11 3.18
CA ALA A 30 9.67 0.65 3.99
C ALA A 30 10.12 0.19 5.38
N ALA A 31 11.24 -0.52 5.50
CA ALA A 31 11.81 -0.92 6.78
C ALA A 31 12.20 0.30 7.63
N GLN A 32 12.90 1.27 7.03
CA GLN A 32 13.29 2.51 7.68
C GLN A 32 12.08 3.30 8.17
N PHE A 33 11.02 3.41 7.35
CA PHE A 33 9.77 4.07 7.77
C PHE A 33 9.16 3.40 9.01
N ILE A 34 9.13 2.07 9.07
CA ILE A 34 8.57 1.34 10.22
C ILE A 34 9.43 1.56 11.48
N GLU A 35 10.75 1.59 11.33
CA GLU A 35 11.68 1.77 12.45
C GLU A 35 11.66 3.20 13.00
N GLU A 36 11.62 4.20 12.12
CA GLU A 36 11.76 5.61 12.48
C GLU A 36 10.41 6.29 12.80
N THR A 37 9.28 5.73 12.35
CA THR A 37 7.96 6.30 12.59
C THR A 37 7.33 5.71 13.84
N SER A 38 7.00 6.55 14.81
CA SER A 38 6.28 6.10 16.01
C SER A 38 4.89 5.59 15.67
N LEU A 39 4.37 4.67 16.49
CA LEU A 39 3.01 4.16 16.33
C LEU A 39 1.97 5.30 16.35
N ASP A 40 2.13 6.29 17.24
CA ASP A 40 1.25 7.46 17.30
C ASP A 40 1.26 8.23 15.98
N LYS A 41 2.44 8.41 15.36
CA LYS A 41 2.53 9.10 14.07
C LYS A 41 1.89 8.29 12.95
N MET A 42 2.00 6.96 12.97
CA MET A 42 1.31 6.11 12.00
C MET A 42 -0.22 6.22 12.13
N LEU A 43 -0.75 6.28 13.35
CA LEU A 43 -2.18 6.45 13.61
C LEU A 43 -2.68 7.82 13.12
N GLU A 44 -1.92 8.88 13.36
CA GLU A 44 -2.23 10.23 12.85
C GLU A 44 -2.34 10.24 11.31
N LEU A 45 -1.38 9.62 10.62
CA LEU A 45 -1.39 9.51 9.16
C LEU A 45 -2.61 8.73 8.64
N ALA A 46 -2.99 7.65 9.34
CA ALA A 46 -4.17 6.86 8.99
C ALA A 46 -5.47 7.67 9.15
N GLU A 47 -5.59 8.44 10.23
CA GLU A 47 -6.73 9.33 10.47
C GLU A 47 -6.83 10.43 9.42
N GLU A 48 -5.71 11.06 9.05
CA GLU A 48 -5.69 12.08 8.00
C GLU A 48 -6.15 11.51 6.66
N ARG A 49 -5.70 10.30 6.29
CA ARG A 49 -6.14 9.62 5.08
C ARG A 49 -7.64 9.31 5.10
N LEU A 50 -8.16 8.88 6.25
CA LEU A 50 -9.59 8.63 6.43
C LEU A 50 -10.39 9.92 6.28
N ARG A 51 -9.96 11.01 6.93
CA ARG A 51 -10.58 12.32 6.82
C ARG A 51 -10.65 12.79 5.36
N LYS A 52 -9.54 12.67 4.61
CA LYS A 52 -9.51 12.96 3.17
C LYS A 52 -10.52 12.13 2.39
N LYS A 53 -10.57 10.82 2.64
CA LYS A 53 -11.53 9.90 2.00
C LYS A 53 -12.98 10.33 2.22
N MET A 54 -13.31 10.75 3.43
CA MET A 54 -14.67 11.17 3.80
C MET A 54 -15.06 12.53 3.19
N SER A 55 -14.07 13.39 2.92
CA SER A 55 -14.29 14.69 2.26
C SER A 55 -14.23 14.63 0.73
N GLU A 56 -13.64 13.57 0.16
CA GLU A 56 -13.55 13.39 -1.28
C GLU A 56 -14.95 13.09 -1.87
N PRO A 57 -15.30 13.66 -3.04
CA PRO A 57 -16.53 13.29 -3.72
C PRO A 57 -16.52 11.79 -4.09
N PRO A 58 -17.69 11.14 -4.18
CA PRO A 58 -17.77 9.73 -4.51
C PRO A 58 -17.14 9.46 -5.88
N LYS A 59 -16.25 8.46 -5.95
CA LYS A 59 -15.77 7.91 -7.21
C LYS A 59 -16.77 6.87 -7.70
N TRP A 60 -17.43 7.18 -8.82
CA TRP A 60 -18.26 6.22 -9.53
C TRP A 60 -17.34 5.26 -10.29
N VAL A 61 -17.46 3.96 -10.01
CA VAL A 61 -16.79 2.90 -10.77
C VAL A 61 -17.87 2.25 -11.61
N PHE A 62 -17.78 2.40 -12.94
CA PHE A 62 -18.69 1.73 -13.84
C PHE A 62 -18.21 0.30 -14.10
N PRO A 63 -19.10 -0.67 -14.34
CA PRO A 63 -18.72 -2.06 -14.61
C PRO A 63 -17.78 -2.25 -15.81
N GLU A 64 -17.67 -1.23 -16.66
CA GLU A 64 -16.83 -1.18 -17.85
C GLU A 64 -15.47 -0.49 -17.63
N ASP A 65 -15.20 0.07 -16.44
CA ASP A 65 -13.89 0.59 -16.06
C ASP A 65 -13.02 -0.51 -15.42
N PRO A 66 -11.84 -0.84 -16.01
CA PRO A 66 -10.96 -1.93 -15.58
C PRO A 66 -10.11 -1.66 -14.34
#